data_AF-A0A174UR89-F1
#
_entry.id   AF-A0A174UR89-F1
#
_cell.length_a   1.000
_cell.length_b   1.000
_cell.length_c   1.000
_cell.angle_alpha   90.00
_cell.angle_beta   90.00
_cell.angle_gamma   90.00
#
_symmetry.space_group_name_H-M   'P 1'
#
loop_
_entity.id
_entity.type
_entity.pdbx_description
1 polymer ?
#
loop_
_entity_poly.entity_id
_entity_poly.type
_entity_poly.pdbx_seq_one_letter_code
_entity_poly.pdbx_strand_id
1 'polypeptide(L)'
;MTLEEVRNEIDEIDTNMKPLFLRRMKCGKHVAEVKAQTGGDVFVLERELEIIGKRAADVDPEIQEEYKTFLRHLMSLCRKYEYELLPEMQEKVMMAALAAAGLTAETEHTQVKIGFTCPKETSDLNLFVNMTKLNGIQIDAMNLMTENGIQKVTMTLDGKITDAGMRCLLCQIGKEAEEFRILELISI
;
A
#
# COMPACT_ATOMS: atom_id res chain seq x y z
N MET A 1 3.56 -21.15 32.93
CA MET A 1 2.87 -21.83 31.83
C MET A 1 3.85 -22.67 31.04
N THR A 2 3.43 -23.82 30.54
CA THR A 2 4.18 -24.62 29.56
C THR A 2 4.10 -23.98 28.18
N LEU A 3 4.99 -24.38 27.25
CA LEU A 3 4.92 -23.91 25.86
C LEU A 3 3.61 -24.29 25.17
N GLU A 4 3.03 -25.45 25.52
CA GLU A 4 1.75 -25.90 24.98
C GLU A 4 0.59 -25.03 25.46
N GLU A 5 0.57 -24.70 26.76
CA GLU A 5 -0.42 -23.76 27.32
C GLU A 5 -0.35 -22.39 26.63
N VAL A 6 0.85 -21.86 26.40
CA VAL A 6 1.05 -20.59 25.70
C VAL A 6 0.54 -20.64 24.25
N ARG A 7 0.79 -21.75 23.54
CA ARG A 7 0.29 -21.92 22.16
C ARG A 7 -1.24 -21.99 22.10
N ASN A 8 -1.86 -22.70 23.04
CA ASN A 8 -3.32 -22.75 23.13
C ASN A 8 -3.94 -21.37 23.40
N GLU A 9 -3.28 -20.55 24.22
CA GLU A 9 -3.71 -19.16 24.45
C GLU A 9 -3.58 -18.30 23.17
N ILE A 10 -2.49 -18.45 22.42
CA ILE A 10 -2.32 -17.77 21.12
C ILE A 10 -3.43 -18.18 20.15
N ASP A 11 -3.75 -19.46 20.05
CA ASP A 11 -4.80 -19.97 19.16
C ASP A 11 -6.18 -19.40 19.53
N GLU A 12 -6.48 -19.24 20.83
CA GLU A 12 -7.70 -18.59 21.30
C GLU A 12 -7.73 -17.10 20.93
N ILE A 13 -6.62 -16.38 21.12
CA ILE A 13 -6.49 -14.97 20.73
C ILE A 13 -6.71 -14.80 19.22
N ASP A 14 -6.05 -15.60 18.39
CA ASP A 14 -6.18 -15.55 16.93
C ASP A 14 -7.62 -15.87 16.47
N THR A 15 -8.27 -16.82 17.14
CA THR A 15 -9.68 -17.13 16.93
C THR A 15 -10.58 -15.92 17.15
N ASN A 16 -10.29 -15.12 18.18
CA ASN A 16 -11.02 -13.89 18.50
C ASN A 16 -10.65 -12.70 17.60
N MET A 17 -9.44 -12.66 17.05
CA MET A 17 -9.02 -11.64 16.09
C MET A 17 -9.76 -11.76 14.75
N LYS A 18 -10.03 -12.98 14.28
CA LYS A 18 -10.72 -13.24 13.00
C LYS A 18 -12.06 -12.49 12.83
N PRO A 19 -13.04 -12.59 13.75
CA PRO A 19 -14.31 -11.86 13.59
C PRO A 19 -14.14 -10.34 13.63
N LEU A 20 -13.17 -9.81 14.39
CA LEU A 20 -12.85 -8.38 14.42
C LEU A 20 -12.28 -7.92 13.07
N PHE A 21 -11.36 -8.70 12.50
CA PHE A 21 -10.81 -8.45 11.18
C PHE A 21 -11.91 -8.43 10.10
N LEU A 22 -12.79 -9.44 10.07
CA LEU A 22 -13.90 -9.50 9.10
C LEU A 22 -14.83 -8.29 9.21
N ARG A 23 -15.12 -7.83 10.43
CA ARG A 23 -15.91 -6.60 10.64
C ARG A 23 -15.16 -5.37 10.11
N ARG A 24 -13.86 -5.27 10.35
CA ARG A 24 -13.02 -4.19 9.82
C ARG A 24 -13.03 -4.16 8.29
N MET A 25 -12.96 -5.31 7.62
CA MET A 25 -13.01 -5.38 6.15
C MET A 25 -14.36 -4.91 5.59
N LYS A 26 -15.47 -5.20 6.28
CA LYS A 26 -16.79 -4.63 5.90
C LYS A 26 -16.79 -3.10 5.99
N CYS A 27 -16.16 -2.53 7.02
CA CYS A 27 -16.00 -1.08 7.13
C CYS A 27 -15.15 -0.53 5.97
N GLY A 28 -14.04 -1.18 5.61
CA GLY A 28 -13.20 -0.78 4.47
C GLY A 28 -13.98 -0.79 3.15
N LYS A 29 -14.81 -1.82 2.92
CA LYS A 29 -15.71 -1.83 1.76
C LYS A 29 -16.63 -0.60 1.73
N HIS A 30 -17.21 -0.24 2.87
CA HIS A 30 -18.06 0.95 2.96
C HIS A 30 -17.28 2.25 2.73
N VAL A 31 -16.03 2.33 3.21
CA VAL A 31 -15.12 3.44 2.89
C VAL A 31 -14.94 3.55 1.38
N ALA A 32 -14.58 2.46 0.70
CA ALA A 32 -14.44 2.45 -0.76
C ALA A 32 -15.72 2.90 -1.48
N GLU A 33 -16.90 2.43 -1.07
CA GLU A 33 -18.20 2.87 -1.63
C GLU A 33 -18.40 4.39 -1.50
N VAL A 34 -18.10 4.96 -0.33
CA VAL A 34 -18.18 6.41 -0.11
C VAL A 34 -17.13 7.17 -0.94
N LYS A 35 -15.90 6.64 -1.06
CA LYS A 35 -14.84 7.26 -1.87
C LYS A 35 -15.15 7.23 -3.35
N ALA A 36 -15.78 6.16 -3.85
CA ALA A 36 -16.26 6.08 -5.23
C ALA A 36 -17.28 7.20 -5.55
N GLN A 37 -18.19 7.48 -4.61
CA GLN A 37 -19.23 8.51 -4.79
C GLN A 37 -18.69 9.94 -4.63
N THR A 38 -17.77 10.14 -3.68
CA THR A 38 -17.27 11.48 -3.32
C THR A 38 -16.01 11.90 -4.08
N GLY A 39 -15.29 10.94 -4.67
CA GLY A 39 -13.99 11.16 -5.30
C GLY A 39 -12.83 11.40 -4.31
N GLY A 40 -13.07 11.23 -3.01
CA GLY A 40 -12.04 11.43 -1.98
C GLY A 40 -10.95 10.35 -2.00
N ASP A 41 -9.79 10.66 -1.43
CA ASP A 41 -8.69 9.71 -1.34
C ASP A 41 -8.91 8.66 -0.24
N VAL A 42 -8.39 7.45 -0.49
CA VAL A 42 -8.36 6.33 0.46
C VAL A 42 -7.31 6.59 1.54
N PHE A 43 -6.11 7.02 1.14
CA PHE A 43 -5.03 7.35 2.06
C PHE A 43 -5.10 8.80 2.52
N VAL A 44 -5.07 9.00 3.84
CA VAL A 44 -4.98 10.32 4.48
C VAL A 44 -3.95 10.22 5.61
N LEU A 45 -2.70 10.62 5.34
CA LEU A 45 -1.57 10.42 6.24
C LEU A 45 -1.82 10.96 7.66
N GLU A 46 -2.25 12.22 7.78
CA GLU A 46 -2.51 12.86 9.08
C GLU A 46 -3.53 12.08 9.90
N ARG A 47 -4.57 11.56 9.24
CA ARG A 47 -5.61 10.77 9.90
C ARG A 47 -5.08 9.44 10.40
N GLU A 48 -4.22 8.78 9.65
CA GLU A 48 -3.61 7.51 10.08
C GLU A 48 -2.65 7.72 11.25
N LEU A 49 -1.80 8.75 11.18
CA LEU A 49 -0.90 9.12 12.28
C LEU A 49 -1.68 9.45 13.56
N GLU A 50 -2.80 10.19 13.45
CA GLU A 50 -3.68 10.49 14.56
C GLU A 50 -4.28 9.21 15.19
N ILE A 51 -4.76 8.28 14.35
CA ILE A 51 -5.33 7.01 14.84
C ILE A 51 -4.24 6.19 15.54
N ILE A 52 -3.07 6.03 14.91
CA ILE A 52 -1.95 5.26 15.46
C ILE A 52 -1.53 5.83 16.81
N GLY A 53 -1.32 7.15 16.90
CA GLY A 53 -0.95 7.83 18.14
C GLY A 53 -2.00 7.62 19.24
N LYS A 54 -3.29 7.81 18.92
CA LYS A 54 -4.39 7.61 19.89
C LYS A 54 -4.51 6.17 20.36
N ARG A 55 -4.34 5.19 19.47
CA ARG A 55 -4.51 3.77 19.78
C ARG A 55 -3.31 3.16 20.51
N ALA A 56 -2.13 3.74 20.36
CA ALA A 56 -0.93 3.28 21.03
C ALA A 56 -0.69 3.97 22.39
N ALA A 57 -1.47 5.01 22.73
CA ALA A 57 -1.22 5.85 23.89
C ALA A 57 -1.28 5.12 25.26
N ASP A 58 -2.09 4.07 25.35
CA ASP A 58 -2.29 3.24 26.55
C ASP A 58 -1.61 1.86 26.46
N VAL A 59 -0.85 1.62 25.39
CA VAL A 59 -0.05 0.40 25.23
C VAL A 59 1.23 0.52 26.04
N ASP A 60 1.65 -0.58 26.64
CA ASP A 60 2.91 -0.68 27.38
C ASP A 60 4.08 -0.14 26.53
N PRO A 61 4.88 0.81 27.07
CA PRO A 61 6.02 1.39 26.36
C PRO A 61 6.98 0.36 25.76
N GLU A 62 7.13 -0.83 26.35
CA GLU A 62 8.02 -1.87 25.85
C GLU A 62 7.57 -2.50 24.53
N ILE A 63 6.27 -2.47 24.21
CA ILE A 63 5.70 -3.08 22.99
C ILE A 63 4.94 -2.05 22.11
N GLN A 64 5.07 -0.77 22.43
CA GLN A 64 4.29 0.28 21.80
C GLN A 64 4.62 0.42 20.30
N GLU A 65 5.89 0.31 19.91
CA GLU A 65 6.31 0.43 18.51
C GLU A 65 5.89 -0.78 17.67
N GLU A 66 5.89 -1.98 18.25
CA GLU A 66 5.36 -3.20 17.65
C GLU A 66 3.87 -3.03 17.35
N TYR A 67 3.11 -2.46 18.30
CA TYR A 67 1.69 -2.20 18.09
C TYR A 67 1.44 -1.12 17.03
N LYS A 68 2.21 -0.03 17.01
CA LYS A 68 2.14 0.97 15.93
C LYS A 68 2.44 0.33 14.57
N THR A 69 3.43 -0.55 14.50
CA THR A 69 3.80 -1.29 13.29
C THR A 69 2.68 -2.22 12.82
N PHE A 70 2.06 -2.96 13.75
CA PHE A 70 0.86 -3.76 13.46
C PHE A 70 -0.26 -2.90 12.85
N LEU A 71 -0.54 -1.73 13.43
CA LEU A 71 -1.56 -0.81 12.91
C LEU A 71 -1.22 -0.31 11.49
N ARG A 72 0.03 0.08 11.23
CA ARG A 72 0.49 0.51 9.88
C ARG A 72 0.28 -0.60 8.84
N HIS A 73 0.68 -1.84 9.15
CA HIS A 73 0.49 -2.96 8.23
C HIS A 73 -0.98 -3.31 8.03
N LEU A 74 -1.79 -3.29 9.08
CA LEU A 74 -3.22 -3.52 8.99
C LEU A 74 -3.91 -2.44 8.13
N MET A 75 -3.53 -1.17 8.31
CA MET A 75 -4.04 -0.07 7.49
C MET A 75 -3.63 -0.23 6.02
N SER A 76 -2.36 -0.54 5.74
CA SER A 76 -1.86 -0.79 4.38
C SER A 76 -2.62 -1.93 3.68
N LEU A 77 -2.86 -3.04 4.38
CA LEU A 77 -3.66 -4.16 3.87
C LEU A 77 -5.09 -3.73 3.54
N CYS A 78 -5.73 -2.95 4.41
CA CYS A 78 -7.09 -2.49 4.18
C CYS A 78 -7.18 -1.48 3.03
N ARG A 79 -6.21 -0.57 2.89
CA ARG A 79 -6.14 0.33 1.73
C ARG A 79 -6.01 -0.45 0.43
N LYS A 80 -5.18 -1.50 0.38
CA LYS A 80 -5.09 -2.38 -0.78
C LYS A 80 -6.46 -2.96 -1.14
N TYR A 81 -7.20 -3.47 -0.17
CA TYR A 81 -8.57 -3.97 -0.40
C TYR A 81 -9.53 -2.87 -0.86
N GLU A 82 -9.43 -1.66 -0.31
CA GLU A 82 -10.22 -0.51 -0.72
C GLU A 82 -9.93 -0.09 -2.16
N TYR A 83 -8.65 -0.02 -2.55
CA TYR A 83 -8.25 0.27 -3.93
C TYR A 83 -8.72 -0.80 -4.92
N GLU A 84 -8.69 -2.09 -4.56
CA GLU A 84 -9.23 -3.16 -5.41
C GLU A 84 -10.71 -2.95 -5.77
N LEU A 85 -11.47 -2.31 -4.87
CA LEU A 85 -12.89 -1.99 -5.05
C LEU A 85 -13.12 -0.68 -5.83
N LEU A 86 -12.07 0.00 -6.28
CA LEU A 86 -12.12 1.31 -6.93
C LEU A 86 -11.54 1.28 -8.36
N PRO A 87 -12.11 0.50 -9.30
CA PRO A 87 -11.55 0.32 -10.64
C PRO A 87 -11.44 1.62 -11.44
N GLU A 88 -12.40 2.54 -11.29
CA GLU A 88 -12.35 3.86 -11.94
C GLU A 88 -11.20 4.72 -11.42
N MET A 89 -10.88 4.63 -10.13
CA MET A 89 -9.74 5.35 -9.56
C MET A 89 -8.44 4.78 -10.11
N GLN A 90 -8.32 3.45 -10.18
CA GLN A 90 -7.15 2.79 -10.76
C GLN A 90 -6.95 3.20 -12.22
N GLU A 91 -8.02 3.23 -13.01
CA GLU A 91 -7.96 3.63 -14.41
C GLU A 91 -7.50 5.09 -14.56
N LYS A 92 -8.07 6.02 -13.77
CA LYS A 92 -7.68 7.43 -13.80
C LYS A 92 -6.21 7.64 -13.47
N VAL A 93 -5.70 6.99 -12.42
CA VAL A 93 -4.29 7.10 -12.02
C VAL A 93 -3.37 6.52 -13.10
N MET A 94 -3.67 5.32 -13.59
CA MET A 94 -2.89 4.65 -14.62
C MET A 94 -2.85 5.47 -15.92
N MET A 95 -4.00 5.94 -16.41
CA MET A 95 -4.09 6.71 -17.65
C MET A 95 -3.37 8.06 -17.55
N ALA A 96 -3.52 8.76 -16.41
CA ALA A 96 -2.79 10.00 -16.18
C ALA A 96 -1.27 9.79 -16.17
N ALA A 97 -0.79 8.72 -15.52
CA ALA A 97 0.63 8.40 -15.46
C ALA A 97 1.20 7.98 -16.83
N LEU A 98 0.46 7.18 -17.60
CA LEU A 98 0.83 6.82 -18.97
C LEU A 98 0.90 8.04 -19.90
N ALA A 99 -0.13 8.89 -19.86
CA ALA A 99 -0.20 10.09 -20.68
C ALA A 99 0.96 11.05 -20.35
N ALA A 100 1.30 11.22 -19.07
CA ALA A 100 2.44 12.04 -18.65
C ALA A 100 3.80 11.51 -19.15
N ALA A 101 3.89 10.20 -19.38
CA ALA A 101 5.08 9.54 -19.94
C ALA A 101 5.07 9.46 -21.48
N GLY A 102 3.97 9.84 -22.14
CA GLY A 102 3.79 9.63 -23.58
C GLY A 102 3.67 8.15 -23.97
N LEU A 103 3.21 7.30 -23.04
CA LEU A 103 3.07 5.85 -23.20
C LEU A 103 1.61 5.46 -23.38
N THR A 104 1.39 4.28 -23.96
CA THR A 104 0.06 3.70 -24.20
C THR A 104 -0.02 2.31 -23.58
N ALA A 105 -1.19 1.91 -23.06
CA ALA A 105 -1.35 0.60 -22.42
C ALA A 105 -1.23 -0.57 -23.40
N GLU A 106 -1.39 -0.29 -24.69
CA GLU A 106 -1.30 -1.23 -25.82
C GLU A 106 0.15 -1.57 -26.19
N THR A 107 1.13 -0.79 -25.71
CA THR A 107 2.55 -1.06 -25.96
C THR A 107 2.89 -2.45 -25.44
N GLU A 108 3.59 -3.28 -26.21
CA GLU A 108 4.03 -4.59 -25.75
C GLU A 108 5.08 -4.45 -24.63
N HIS A 109 4.89 -5.18 -23.54
CA HIS A 109 5.81 -5.22 -22.40
C HIS A 109 5.53 -6.44 -21.52
N THR A 110 6.53 -6.77 -20.71
CA THR A 110 6.49 -7.79 -19.65
C THR A 110 6.84 -7.21 -18.28
N GLN A 111 7.32 -5.96 -18.23
CA GLN A 111 7.64 -5.23 -17.01
C GLN A 111 7.22 -3.76 -17.10
N VAL A 112 7.00 -3.16 -15.94
CA VAL A 112 6.70 -1.73 -15.77
C VAL A 112 7.75 -1.09 -14.87
N LYS A 113 8.41 -0.05 -15.36
CA LYS A 113 9.33 0.75 -14.55
C LYS A 113 8.61 1.99 -14.02
N ILE A 114 8.67 2.20 -12.72
CA ILE A 114 8.03 3.31 -12.03
C ILE A 114 9.04 4.15 -11.26
N GLY A 115 8.67 5.39 -10.97
CA GLY A 115 9.40 6.29 -10.10
C GLY A 115 8.45 7.04 -9.17
N PHE A 116 8.90 7.33 -7.95
CA PHE A 116 8.18 8.17 -6.99
C PHE A 116 9.16 8.74 -5.94
N THR A 117 8.68 9.68 -5.15
CA THR A 117 9.43 10.30 -4.06
C THR A 117 8.72 10.14 -2.71
N CYS A 118 9.51 10.20 -1.64
CA CYS A 118 9.01 10.26 -0.27
C CYS A 118 10.00 10.99 0.65
N PRO A 119 9.57 11.66 1.74
CA PRO A 119 10.47 12.34 2.66
C PRO A 119 11.28 11.33 3.50
N LYS A 120 12.60 11.46 3.58
CA LYS A 120 13.48 10.49 4.26
C LYS A 120 13.13 10.26 5.73
N GLU A 121 12.82 11.32 6.47
CA GLU A 121 12.62 11.26 7.92
C GLU A 121 11.31 10.55 8.32
N THR A 122 10.29 10.67 7.47
CA THR A 122 8.95 10.12 7.70
C THR A 122 8.59 9.03 6.69
N SER A 123 9.55 8.61 5.87
CA SER A 123 9.34 7.62 4.81
C SER A 123 9.09 6.26 5.42
N ASP A 124 7.98 5.67 5.01
CA ASP A 124 7.66 4.27 5.22
C ASP A 124 7.98 3.46 3.95
N LEU A 125 9.24 3.52 3.47
CA LEU A 125 9.67 2.80 2.25
C LEU A 125 9.31 1.30 2.28
N ASN A 126 9.42 0.70 3.46
CA ASN A 126 9.02 -0.69 3.70
C ASN A 126 7.55 -0.95 3.35
N LEU A 127 6.66 0.04 3.49
CA LEU A 127 5.26 -0.10 3.11
C LEU A 127 5.10 -0.18 1.60
N PHE A 128 5.83 0.62 0.81
CA PHE A 128 5.78 0.52 -0.66
C PHE A 128 6.31 -0.83 -1.16
N VAL A 129 7.40 -1.32 -0.56
CA VAL A 129 7.89 -2.69 -0.86
C VAL A 129 6.84 -3.73 -0.47
N ASN A 130 6.21 -3.60 0.70
CA ASN A 130 5.14 -4.49 1.14
C ASN A 130 3.90 -4.44 0.20
N MET A 131 3.55 -3.26 -0.33
CA MET A 131 2.44 -3.11 -1.29
C MET A 131 2.67 -3.94 -2.55
N THR A 132 3.91 -3.99 -3.07
CA THR A 132 4.22 -4.86 -4.23
C THR A 132 3.87 -6.31 -3.93
N LYS A 133 4.27 -6.81 -2.76
CA LYS A 133 3.98 -8.17 -2.30
C LYS A 133 2.49 -8.41 -2.08
N LEU A 134 1.77 -7.45 -1.47
CA LEU A 134 0.33 -7.54 -1.24
C LEU A 134 -0.48 -7.60 -2.54
N ASN A 135 0.02 -6.99 -3.62
CA ASN A 135 -0.59 -7.01 -4.94
C ASN A 135 -0.08 -8.17 -5.82
N GLY A 136 0.77 -9.05 -5.28
CA GLY A 136 1.30 -10.21 -6.02
C GLY A 136 2.32 -9.85 -7.11
N ILE A 137 2.92 -8.66 -7.03
CA ILE A 137 3.89 -8.15 -8.01
C ILE A 137 5.31 -8.36 -7.49
N GLN A 138 6.18 -8.88 -8.34
CA GLN A 138 7.59 -9.07 -8.04
C GLN A 138 8.39 -7.82 -8.44
N ILE A 139 9.46 -7.55 -7.70
CA ILE A 139 10.39 -6.46 -7.99
C ILE A 139 11.63 -7.08 -8.61
N ASP A 140 11.92 -6.74 -9.85
CA ASP A 140 13.12 -7.18 -10.56
C ASP A 140 14.33 -6.30 -10.21
N ALA A 141 14.11 -4.98 -10.15
CA ALA A 141 15.14 -4.02 -9.77
C ALA A 141 14.56 -2.89 -8.92
N MET A 142 15.36 -2.38 -7.99
CA MET A 142 15.03 -1.19 -7.19
C MET A 142 16.27 -0.34 -6.99
N ASN A 143 16.15 0.97 -7.21
CA ASN A 143 17.19 1.94 -6.88
C ASN A 143 16.60 3.05 -6.00
N LEU A 144 17.40 3.50 -5.04
CA LEU A 144 17.04 4.56 -4.10
C LEU A 144 18.20 5.56 -4.00
N MET A 145 17.88 6.83 -4.20
CA MET A 145 18.79 7.94 -3.96
C MET A 145 18.16 8.91 -2.95
N THR A 146 18.94 9.45 -2.03
CA THR A 146 18.49 10.53 -1.15
C THR A 146 19.17 11.83 -1.55
N GLU A 147 18.39 12.88 -1.77
CA GLU A 147 18.87 14.22 -2.06
C GLU A 147 18.01 15.24 -1.28
N ASN A 148 18.66 16.14 -0.53
CA ASN A 148 17.97 17.19 0.24
C ASN A 148 16.83 16.68 1.14
N GLY A 149 17.02 15.51 1.77
CA GLY A 149 16.01 14.91 2.65
C GLY A 149 14.86 14.21 1.92
N ILE A 150 14.86 14.15 0.59
CA ILE A 150 13.86 13.44 -0.22
C ILE A 150 14.50 12.18 -0.78
N GLN A 151 13.82 11.04 -0.61
CA GLN A 151 14.16 9.78 -1.24
C GLN A 151 13.49 9.69 -2.61
N LYS A 152 14.28 9.51 -3.65
CA LYS A 152 13.86 9.23 -5.02
C LYS A 152 13.98 7.74 -5.26
N VAL A 153 12.87 7.07 -5.50
CA VAL A 153 12.78 5.63 -5.66
C VAL A 153 12.42 5.31 -7.10
N THR A 154 13.09 4.32 -7.67
CA THR A 154 12.70 3.71 -8.94
C THR A 154 12.61 2.20 -8.77
N MET A 155 11.58 1.59 -9.36
CA MET A 155 11.34 0.15 -9.28
C MET A 155 11.00 -0.40 -10.66
N THR A 156 11.59 -1.51 -11.04
CA THR A 156 11.17 -2.34 -12.17
C THR A 156 10.32 -3.47 -11.62
N LEU A 157 9.08 -3.55 -12.09
CA LEU A 157 8.06 -4.47 -11.60
C LEU A 157 7.68 -5.47 -12.67
N ASP A 158 7.59 -6.74 -12.30
CA ASP A 158 7.17 -7.81 -13.22
C ASP A 158 5.66 -7.79 -13.47
N GLY A 159 5.27 -7.98 -14.72
CA GLY A 159 3.88 -8.03 -15.16
C GLY A 159 3.50 -6.89 -16.09
N LYS A 160 2.27 -6.96 -16.59
CA LYS A 160 1.71 -5.97 -17.51
C LYS A 160 0.98 -4.89 -16.73
N ILE A 161 0.98 -3.69 -17.27
CA ILE A 161 0.23 -2.56 -16.74
C ILE A 161 -1.28 -2.83 -16.68
N THR A 162 -1.78 -3.73 -17.52
CA THR A 162 -3.18 -4.14 -17.57
C THR A 162 -3.56 -5.22 -16.55
N ASP A 163 -2.58 -5.84 -15.88
CA ASP A 163 -2.84 -6.87 -14.87
C ASP A 163 -3.54 -6.25 -13.65
N ALA A 164 -4.52 -6.96 -13.09
CA ALA A 164 -5.34 -6.44 -11.99
C ALA A 164 -4.49 -6.03 -10.76
N GLY A 165 -3.52 -6.86 -10.38
CA GLY A 165 -2.59 -6.56 -9.29
C GLY A 165 -1.71 -5.33 -9.58
N MET A 166 -1.23 -5.20 -10.82
CA MET A 166 -0.43 -4.05 -11.24
C MET A 166 -1.25 -2.77 -11.20
N ARG A 167 -2.47 -2.77 -11.77
CA ARG A 167 -3.37 -1.61 -11.73
C ARG A 167 -3.67 -1.14 -10.31
N CYS A 168 -3.94 -2.07 -9.40
CA CYS A 168 -4.17 -1.77 -7.99
C CYS A 168 -2.91 -1.19 -7.32
N LEU A 169 -1.74 -1.80 -7.55
CA LEU A 169 -0.46 -1.32 -7.03
C LEU A 169 -0.11 0.09 -7.52
N LEU A 170 -0.24 0.35 -8.82
CA LEU A 170 0.06 1.66 -9.41
C LEU A 170 -0.90 2.73 -8.88
N CYS A 171 -2.18 2.39 -8.71
CA CYS A 171 -3.15 3.27 -8.06
C CYS A 171 -2.73 3.58 -6.62
N GLN A 172 -2.35 2.56 -5.87
CA GLN A 172 -1.96 2.70 -4.48
C GLN A 172 -0.72 3.59 -4.33
N ILE A 173 0.37 3.29 -5.04
CA ILE A 173 1.59 4.11 -5.00
C ILE A 173 1.28 5.53 -5.51
N GLY A 174 0.53 5.67 -6.60
CA GLY A 174 0.16 6.98 -7.15
C GLY A 174 -0.72 7.84 -6.26
N LYS A 175 -1.37 7.26 -5.25
CA LYS A 175 -2.19 7.96 -4.26
C LYS A 175 -1.50 8.14 -2.90
N GLU A 176 -0.46 7.35 -2.62
CA GLU A 176 0.23 7.35 -1.33
C GLU A 176 1.63 7.96 -1.36
N ALA A 177 2.27 8.03 -2.53
CA ALA A 177 3.60 8.61 -2.72
C ALA A 177 3.54 9.98 -3.40
N GLU A 178 4.64 10.72 -3.31
CA GLU A 178 4.83 11.97 -4.02
C GLU A 178 5.45 11.72 -5.40
N GLU A 179 5.20 12.64 -6.34
CA GLU A 179 5.79 12.63 -7.70
C GLU A 179 5.75 11.28 -8.44
N PHE A 180 4.72 10.45 -8.21
CA PHE A 180 4.60 9.16 -8.86
C PHE A 180 4.52 9.28 -10.40
N ARG A 181 5.28 8.43 -11.10
CA ARG A 181 5.34 8.34 -12.56
C ARG A 181 5.54 6.90 -13.01
N ILE A 182 4.98 6.58 -14.18
CA ILE A 182 5.47 5.47 -15.01
C ILE A 182 6.63 6.02 -15.83
N LEU A 183 7.77 5.35 -15.79
CA LEU A 183 8.98 5.77 -16.49
C LEU A 183 9.13 5.05 -17.83
N GLU A 184 8.80 3.75 -17.87
CA GLU A 184 9.04 2.90 -19.04
C GLU A 184 8.15 1.65 -19.00
N LEU A 185 7.75 1.16 -20.18
CA LEU A 185 7.18 -0.17 -20.37
C LEU A 185 8.24 -1.02 -21.09
N ILE A 186 8.71 -2.08 -20.44
CA ILE A 186 9.90 -2.84 -20.89
C ILE A 186 9.45 -4.17 -21.48
N SER A 187 9.91 -4.46 -22.70
CA SER A 187 9.85 -5.78 -23.31
C SER A 187 11.20 -6.48 -23.14
N ILE A 188 11.20 -7.66 -22.52
CA ILE A 188 12.37 -8.54 -22.40
C ILE A 188 12.29 -9.66 -23.43
#